data_AF-A0A210QYE1-F1
#
_entry.id   AF-A0A210QYE1-F1
#
_cell.length_a   1.000
_cell.length_b   1.000
_cell.length_c   1.000
_cell.angle_alpha   90.00
_cell.angle_beta   90.00
_cell.angle_gamma   90.00
#
_symmetry.space_group_name_H-M   'P 1'
#
loop_
_entity.id
_entity.type
_entity.pdbx_description
1 polymer ?
#
loop_
_entity_poly.entity_id
_entity_poly.type
_entity_poly.pdbx_seq_one_letter_code
_entity_poly.pdbx_strand_id
1 'polypeptide(L)'
;MNKELFTKIITLLKRRGFVQLVKQDLSTPMYSYGPAGTLLRRNIAQCWWEWMITSQENTFPVESTDSEDSTWDYFLEISKQLEWSLPFSITQSRSYVHTPADRHTDKFLFNSCKKTSLVMQNFCQATAVTQTLDSAIRTRLKWWKQFSGNPAKFSATDIEKTETGYHSNIQYSFPWGVDDVETVTSLGDAPLQPYRETLLSEHQFVNGKKKSLPSVVECNAILEQGFLAFLLDAYPGYQGSSNNGTNESFCLQLHPRLTPYKIAVCYQGDKCSVLQQLAANIGKDLRQAGIITLNQVSNSSLDKKISQNKFISLRDQRERELRQYMWYLSLRGQERGGIEAVHVVDLSLRGSERGGIEAVHVVDLSLRGPERGGIEAVHVVDLSLRGPERGGIEAVHVVDLSLRGPERGGIEAVHVVDLSLRGPERGGIEAVHVVDLSLRGPERGGIEAVHVVDLSLRGPERGGIEAVHVVDLSLRGPERGGIEAVHVVDLSLRGPERGGIEAVHVVDLSLRGPERGGIEAVHVVDLSLRGPERGGIEAVHVVDLSLRGPERGGIEAVHVVDLSLRGPERGGIDTVHVVLIFEGTRERGGIEAVHVVDLSLRGSERGGN
;
A
#
# COMPACT_ATOMS: atom_id res chain seq x y z
N MET A 1 30.99 -37.37 -18.26
CA MET A 1 30.20 -36.26 -18.85
C MET A 1 28.80 -36.75 -19.18
N ASN A 2 27.75 -36.26 -18.52
CA ASN A 2 26.38 -36.67 -18.84
C ASN A 2 25.87 -35.90 -20.07
N LYS A 3 26.40 -36.23 -21.27
CA LYS A 3 26.02 -35.64 -22.57
C LYS A 3 24.49 -35.61 -22.75
N GLU A 4 23.81 -36.60 -22.19
CA GLU A 4 22.37 -36.76 -22.26
C GLU A 4 21.61 -35.69 -21.46
N LEU A 5 21.97 -35.47 -20.18
CA LEU A 5 21.39 -34.41 -19.35
C LEU A 5 21.55 -33.03 -20.01
N PHE A 6 22.73 -32.80 -20.56
CA PHE A 6 23.07 -31.53 -21.19
C PHE A 6 22.25 -31.27 -22.48
N THR A 7 22.12 -32.29 -23.34
CA THR A 7 21.29 -32.21 -24.56
C THR A 7 19.82 -31.96 -24.21
N LYS A 8 19.32 -32.59 -23.14
CA LYS A 8 17.96 -32.35 -22.62
C LYS A 8 17.77 -30.89 -22.18
N ILE A 9 18.73 -30.32 -21.46
CA ILE A 9 18.66 -28.92 -21.00
C ILE A 9 18.63 -27.95 -22.19
N ILE A 10 19.49 -28.09 -23.20
CA ILE A 10 19.43 -27.21 -24.37
C ILE A 10 18.10 -27.34 -25.11
N THR A 11 17.65 -28.57 -25.32
CA THR A 11 16.38 -28.82 -26.02
C THR A 11 15.23 -28.13 -25.30
N LEU A 12 15.27 -28.13 -23.96
CA LEU A 12 14.33 -27.39 -23.13
C LEU A 12 14.49 -25.87 -23.28
N LEU A 13 15.70 -25.33 -23.19
CA LEU A 13 15.96 -23.89 -23.35
C LEU A 13 15.53 -23.37 -24.73
N LYS A 14 15.73 -24.16 -25.79
CA LYS A 14 15.24 -23.90 -27.15
C LYS A 14 13.73 -23.84 -27.19
N ARG A 15 13.06 -24.90 -26.72
CA ARG A 15 11.60 -25.01 -26.74
C ARG A 15 10.91 -23.90 -25.94
N ARG A 16 11.60 -23.34 -24.95
CA ARG A 16 11.07 -22.29 -24.05
C ARG A 16 11.51 -20.87 -24.40
N GLY A 17 12.24 -20.69 -25.51
CA GLY A 17 12.62 -19.37 -25.99
C GLY A 17 13.69 -18.67 -25.15
N PHE A 18 14.51 -19.42 -24.39
CA PHE A 18 15.72 -18.89 -23.78
C PHE A 18 16.85 -18.77 -24.81
N VAL A 19 16.93 -19.72 -25.74
CA VAL A 19 17.93 -19.73 -26.81
C VAL A 19 17.34 -20.09 -28.15
N GLN A 20 17.99 -19.66 -29.21
CA GLN A 20 17.67 -20.00 -30.59
C GLN A 20 18.93 -20.46 -31.32
N LEU A 21 18.83 -21.54 -32.10
CA LEU A 21 19.94 -21.99 -32.94
C LEU A 21 20.07 -21.05 -34.14
N VAL A 22 21.26 -20.47 -34.34
CA VAL A 22 21.54 -19.52 -35.43
C VAL A 22 22.25 -20.19 -36.58
N LYS A 23 23.22 -21.06 -36.29
CA LYS A 23 23.98 -21.79 -37.31
C LYS A 23 24.31 -23.19 -36.79
N GLN A 24 24.03 -24.18 -37.62
CA GLN A 24 24.33 -25.59 -37.36
C GLN A 24 25.61 -26.05 -38.06
N ASP A 25 26.06 -25.29 -39.07
CA ASP A 25 27.28 -25.57 -39.82
C ASP A 25 28.52 -25.09 -39.07
N LEU A 26 29.07 -25.99 -38.26
CA LEU A 26 30.47 -26.28 -37.94
C LEU A 26 30.43 -27.30 -36.79
N SER A 27 31.56 -27.87 -36.40
CA SER A 27 31.67 -28.86 -35.31
C SER A 27 30.97 -28.46 -33.98
N THR A 28 30.54 -27.20 -33.85
CA THR A 28 29.94 -26.60 -32.67
C THR A 28 28.75 -25.68 -33.01
N PRO A 29 27.55 -25.95 -32.45
CA PRO A 29 26.35 -25.18 -32.76
C PRO A 29 26.38 -23.80 -32.08
N MET A 30 26.00 -22.76 -32.82
CA MET A 30 25.93 -21.39 -32.29
C MET A 30 24.51 -21.01 -31.89
N TYR A 31 24.38 -20.44 -30.68
CA TYR A 31 23.10 -20.01 -30.10
C TYR A 31 23.03 -18.50 -29.94
N SER A 32 21.88 -17.93 -30.27
CA SER A 32 21.48 -16.59 -29.85
C SER A 32 20.51 -16.67 -28.68
N TYR A 33 20.40 -15.58 -27.92
CA TYR A 33 19.40 -15.46 -26.87
C TYR A 33 18.00 -15.28 -27.49
N GLY A 34 17.06 -16.12 -27.06
CA GLY A 34 15.64 -15.92 -27.36
C GLY A 34 15.02 -14.88 -26.41
N PRO A 35 13.73 -14.52 -26.55
CA PRO A 35 13.09 -13.46 -25.77
C PRO A 35 13.25 -13.61 -24.25
N ALA A 36 13.02 -14.81 -23.71
CA ALA A 36 13.17 -15.08 -22.29
C ALA A 36 14.65 -15.03 -21.85
N GLY A 37 15.56 -15.47 -22.72
CA GLY A 37 17.00 -15.44 -22.46
C GLY A 37 17.54 -14.01 -22.43
N THR A 38 17.09 -13.16 -23.35
CA THR A 38 17.43 -11.74 -23.41
C THR A 38 16.97 -11.02 -22.15
N LEU A 39 15.75 -11.30 -21.67
CA LEU A 39 15.25 -10.72 -20.42
C LEU A 39 16.01 -11.22 -19.20
N LEU A 40 16.31 -12.52 -19.10
CA LEU A 40 17.14 -13.04 -18.00
C LEU A 40 18.52 -12.38 -17.98
N ARG A 41 19.18 -12.33 -19.14
CA ARG A 41 20.50 -11.68 -19.29
C ARG A 41 20.44 -10.21 -18.86
N ARG A 42 19.41 -9.47 -19.30
CA ARG A 42 19.18 -8.08 -18.88
C ARG A 42 19.00 -7.97 -17.37
N ASN A 43 18.18 -8.83 -16.77
CA ASN A 43 17.91 -8.80 -15.33
C ASN A 43 19.15 -9.13 -14.49
N ILE A 44 20.00 -10.07 -14.94
CA ILE A 44 21.28 -10.38 -14.29
C ILE A 44 22.19 -9.16 -14.34
N ALA A 45 22.35 -8.55 -15.52
CA ALA A 45 23.17 -7.35 -15.66
C ALA A 45 22.64 -6.18 -14.82
N GLN A 46 21.32 -5.98 -14.78
CA GLN A 46 20.70 -4.94 -13.95
C GLN A 46 20.91 -5.19 -12.45
N CYS A 47 20.70 -6.43 -11.96
CA CYS A 47 20.96 -6.77 -10.56
C CYS A 47 22.46 -6.65 -10.20
N TRP A 48 23.34 -6.84 -11.17
CA TRP A 48 24.76 -6.59 -11.01
C TRP A 48 25.00 -5.08 -10.87
N TRP A 49 24.54 -4.28 -11.82
CA TRP A 49 24.69 -2.82 -11.81
C TRP A 49 24.15 -2.17 -10.54
N GLU A 50 22.91 -2.49 -10.16
CA GLU A 50 22.30 -2.01 -8.93
C GLU A 50 23.18 -2.33 -7.72
N TRP A 51 23.72 -3.53 -7.64
CA TRP A 51 24.60 -3.91 -6.54
C TRP A 51 25.94 -3.19 -6.59
N MET A 52 26.60 -3.10 -7.75
CA MET A 52 27.92 -2.45 -7.84
C MET A 52 27.82 -0.99 -7.42
N ILE A 53 26.79 -0.28 -7.89
CA ILE A 53 26.59 1.14 -7.62
C ILE A 53 26.21 1.39 -6.16
N THR A 54 25.40 0.51 -5.55
CA THR A 54 24.89 0.73 -4.18
C THR A 54 25.74 0.12 -3.08
N SER A 55 26.70 -0.77 -3.40
CA SER A 55 27.47 -1.50 -2.39
C SER A 55 28.65 -0.71 -1.83
N GLN A 56 29.15 0.29 -2.55
CA GLN A 56 30.30 1.10 -2.13
C GLN A 56 30.05 2.58 -2.45
N GLU A 57 30.47 3.45 -1.54
CA GLU A 57 30.50 4.90 -1.80
C GLU A 57 31.45 5.21 -2.96
N ASN A 58 31.16 6.28 -3.70
CA ASN A 58 31.99 6.75 -4.81
C ASN A 58 32.22 5.69 -5.91
N THR A 59 31.16 5.01 -6.32
CA THR A 59 31.15 4.12 -7.49
C THR A 59 30.50 4.81 -8.69
N PHE A 60 31.26 4.95 -9.78
CA PHE A 60 30.84 5.71 -10.95
C PHE A 60 30.61 4.79 -12.17
N PRO A 61 29.38 4.76 -12.72
CA PRO A 61 29.10 4.06 -13.96
C PRO A 61 29.65 4.83 -15.16
N VAL A 62 30.37 4.13 -16.04
CA VAL A 62 30.88 4.68 -17.30
C VAL A 62 30.54 3.77 -18.47
N GLU A 63 30.34 4.37 -19.63
CA GLU A 63 30.16 3.67 -20.90
C GLU A 63 31.21 4.15 -21.89
N SER A 64 31.95 3.20 -22.46
CA SER A 64 33.01 3.48 -23.43
C SER A 64 32.61 3.00 -24.82
N THR A 65 32.92 3.79 -25.84
CA THR A 65 32.84 3.39 -27.24
C THR A 65 34.03 2.54 -27.69
N ASP A 66 35.20 2.71 -27.07
CA ASP A 66 36.44 2.02 -27.45
C ASP A 66 36.86 0.96 -26.42
N SER A 67 37.49 -0.10 -26.92
CA SER A 67 38.01 -1.21 -26.12
C SER A 67 39.28 -0.78 -25.38
N GLU A 68 39.21 -0.76 -24.06
CA GLU A 68 40.31 -0.72 -23.08
C GLU A 68 40.89 0.68 -22.72
N ASP A 69 41.16 1.59 -23.66
CA ASP A 69 41.91 2.83 -23.35
C ASP A 69 41.10 3.97 -22.70
N SER A 70 39.78 4.04 -22.89
CA SER A 70 38.94 5.14 -22.39
C SER A 70 38.74 5.17 -20.87
N THR A 71 39.03 4.06 -20.18
CA THR A 71 38.81 3.99 -18.73
C THR A 71 39.73 4.97 -17.99
N TRP A 72 40.85 5.31 -18.63
CA TRP A 72 41.79 6.29 -18.13
C TRP A 72 41.24 7.72 -18.13
N ASP A 73 40.63 8.15 -19.22
CA ASP A 73 40.06 9.50 -19.32
C ASP A 73 39.02 9.74 -18.21
N TYR A 74 38.17 8.73 -17.98
CA TYR A 74 37.22 8.76 -16.87
C TYR A 74 37.89 8.74 -15.49
N PHE A 75 38.97 7.97 -15.31
CA PHE A 75 39.72 8.01 -14.06
C PHE A 75 40.25 9.41 -13.76
N LEU A 76 40.83 10.10 -14.76
CA LEU A 76 41.35 11.46 -14.57
C LEU A 76 40.24 12.45 -14.23
N GLU A 77 39.12 12.38 -14.95
CA GLU A 77 37.97 13.26 -14.69
C GLU A 77 37.42 13.06 -13.28
N ILE A 78 37.15 11.81 -12.90
CA ILE A 78 36.61 11.47 -11.57
C ILE A 78 37.60 11.82 -10.48
N SER A 79 38.89 11.54 -10.68
CA SER A 79 39.94 11.90 -9.71
C SER A 79 40.00 13.41 -9.49
N LYS A 80 39.83 14.23 -10.53
CA LYS A 80 39.73 15.69 -10.41
C LYS A 80 38.50 16.12 -9.60
N GLN A 81 37.34 15.51 -9.86
CA GLN A 81 36.09 15.80 -9.15
C GLN A 81 36.16 15.41 -7.66
N LEU A 82 36.85 14.32 -7.34
CA LEU A 82 37.05 13.83 -5.97
C LEU A 82 38.26 14.46 -5.27
N GLU A 83 38.88 15.48 -5.86
CA GLU A 83 40.10 16.12 -5.34
C GLU A 83 41.20 15.09 -5.01
N TRP A 84 41.34 14.07 -5.85
CA TRP A 84 42.34 13.00 -5.76
C TRP A 84 42.18 12.09 -4.54
N SER A 85 40.99 12.09 -3.95
CA SER A 85 40.61 11.20 -2.85
C SER A 85 40.49 9.75 -3.33
N LEU A 86 40.99 8.82 -2.52
CA LEU A 86 40.86 7.38 -2.68
C LEU A 86 40.24 6.80 -1.39
N PRO A 87 39.49 5.68 -1.46
CA PRO A 87 39.20 4.88 -2.65
C PRO A 87 37.96 5.37 -3.42
N PHE A 88 37.91 5.00 -4.70
CA PHE A 88 36.70 5.09 -5.53
C PHE A 88 36.71 4.00 -6.60
N SER A 89 35.57 3.77 -7.24
CA SER A 89 35.42 2.68 -8.20
C SER A 89 34.79 3.14 -9.50
N ILE A 90 35.23 2.56 -10.61
CA ILE A 90 34.64 2.76 -11.94
C ILE A 90 34.05 1.42 -12.39
N THR A 91 32.82 1.44 -12.85
CA THR A 91 32.13 0.24 -13.34
C THR A 91 31.62 0.43 -14.76
N GLN A 92 31.75 -0.60 -15.59
CA GLN A 92 31.40 -0.58 -17.01
C GLN A 92 31.00 -1.95 -17.54
N SER A 93 30.29 -1.97 -18.66
CA SER A 93 29.93 -3.18 -19.40
C SER A 93 30.64 -3.19 -20.75
N ARG A 94 31.54 -4.15 -20.96
CA ARG A 94 32.30 -4.31 -22.20
C ARG A 94 31.80 -5.50 -23.00
N SER A 95 31.56 -5.32 -24.30
CA SER A 95 31.28 -6.43 -25.21
C SER A 95 32.49 -6.72 -26.08
N TYR A 96 32.94 -7.98 -26.13
CA TYR A 96 34.11 -8.37 -26.92
C TYR A 96 33.82 -9.65 -27.71
N VAL A 97 34.53 -9.81 -28.83
CA VAL A 97 34.47 -11.02 -29.64
C VAL A 97 35.57 -11.97 -29.19
N HIS A 98 35.20 -13.19 -28.82
CA HIS A 98 36.13 -14.23 -28.41
C HIS A 98 36.27 -15.28 -29.52
N THR A 99 37.50 -15.51 -29.98
CA THR A 99 37.83 -16.63 -30.87
C THR A 99 38.29 -17.80 -30.00
N PRO A 100 37.56 -18.92 -29.95
CA PRO A 100 37.93 -20.06 -29.11
C PRO A 100 39.26 -20.66 -29.59
N ALA A 101 40.25 -20.74 -28.70
CA ALA A 101 41.59 -21.26 -29.03
C ALA A 101 41.58 -22.76 -29.37
N ASP A 102 40.61 -23.52 -28.86
CA ASP A 102 40.46 -24.96 -29.11
C ASP A 102 39.07 -25.30 -29.67
N ARG A 103 39.04 -25.85 -30.89
CA ARG A 103 37.81 -26.34 -31.55
C ARG A 103 37.32 -27.69 -31.00
N HIS A 104 37.96 -28.23 -29.97
CA HIS A 104 37.79 -29.62 -29.50
C HIS A 104 37.36 -29.80 -28.04
N THR A 105 37.14 -28.73 -27.26
CA THR A 105 36.74 -28.90 -25.85
C THR A 105 35.23 -29.13 -25.74
N ASP A 106 34.82 -30.33 -25.33
CA ASP A 106 33.43 -30.80 -25.10
C ASP A 106 32.53 -29.89 -24.20
N LYS A 107 33.02 -28.73 -23.73
CA LYS A 107 32.34 -27.69 -22.93
C LYS A 107 31.51 -26.69 -23.77
N PHE A 108 31.32 -26.96 -25.06
CA PHE A 108 31.15 -25.95 -26.12
C PHE A 108 29.80 -25.18 -26.23
N LEU A 109 28.81 -25.48 -25.41
CA LEU A 109 27.43 -25.24 -25.84
C LEU A 109 26.82 -23.88 -25.47
N PHE A 110 27.65 -22.95 -24.98
CA PHE A 110 27.33 -21.52 -24.91
C PHE A 110 28.54 -20.63 -25.22
N ASN A 111 29.34 -21.05 -26.21
CA ASN A 111 30.42 -20.22 -26.71
C ASN A 111 29.86 -19.19 -27.70
N SER A 112 29.07 -18.23 -27.19
CA SER A 112 28.71 -17.06 -27.98
C SER A 112 30.00 -16.40 -28.43
N CYS A 113 30.19 -16.21 -29.73
CA CYS A 113 31.35 -15.48 -30.25
C CYS A 113 31.43 -14.07 -29.65
N LYS A 114 30.31 -13.52 -29.16
CA LYS A 114 30.24 -12.25 -28.45
C LYS A 114 29.96 -12.49 -26.96
N LYS A 115 30.89 -12.10 -26.10
CA LYS A 115 30.76 -12.11 -24.64
C LYS A 115 30.61 -10.70 -24.10
N THR A 116 30.01 -10.58 -22.92
CA THR A 116 29.87 -9.34 -22.17
C THR A 116 30.54 -9.49 -20.82
N SER A 117 31.58 -8.68 -20.61
CA SER A 117 32.25 -8.50 -19.33
C SER A 117 31.61 -7.36 -18.58
N LEU A 118 31.16 -7.63 -17.36
CA LEU A 118 30.74 -6.62 -16.39
C LEU A 118 31.93 -6.37 -15.47
N VAL A 119 32.54 -5.20 -15.58
CA VAL A 119 33.84 -4.88 -14.98
C VAL A 119 33.69 -3.79 -13.95
N MET A 120 34.24 -3.98 -12.75
CA MET A 120 34.49 -2.92 -11.77
C MET A 120 35.96 -2.84 -11.45
N GLN A 121 36.52 -1.65 -11.56
CA GLN A 121 37.89 -1.32 -11.18
C GLN A 121 37.86 -0.46 -9.93
N ASN A 122 38.40 -0.98 -8.84
CA ASN A 122 38.52 -0.28 -7.56
C ASN A 122 39.91 0.34 -7.48
N PHE A 123 39.96 1.67 -7.41
CA PHE A 123 41.19 2.43 -7.22
C PHE A 123 41.41 2.63 -5.73
N CYS A 124 42.54 2.14 -5.22
CA CYS A 124 42.87 2.19 -3.80
C CYS A 124 44.34 2.52 -3.57
N GLN A 125 44.70 2.83 -2.33
CA GLN A 125 46.09 3.02 -1.95
C GLN A 125 46.86 1.69 -2.06
N ALA A 126 48.15 1.76 -2.43
CA ALA A 126 49.01 0.58 -2.57
C ALA A 126 49.09 -0.27 -1.29
N THR A 127 48.92 0.33 -0.11
CA THR A 127 48.89 -0.34 1.20
C THR A 127 47.59 -1.10 1.46
N ALA A 128 46.50 -0.77 0.76
CA ALA A 128 45.17 -1.34 0.97
C ALA A 128 44.81 -2.46 -0.03
N VAL A 129 45.68 -2.78 -0.99
CA VAL A 129 45.38 -3.71 -2.10
C VAL A 129 44.88 -5.07 -1.63
N THR A 130 45.55 -5.68 -0.65
CA THR A 130 45.16 -7.00 -0.10
C THR A 130 43.81 -6.95 0.59
N GLN A 131 43.53 -5.89 1.36
CA GLN A 131 42.24 -5.69 2.01
C GLN A 131 41.12 -5.46 0.98
N THR A 132 41.37 -4.65 -0.06
CA THR A 132 40.43 -4.40 -1.15
C THR A 132 40.14 -5.68 -1.93
N LEU A 133 41.17 -6.49 -2.22
CA LEU A 133 41.03 -7.77 -2.90
C LEU A 133 40.17 -8.76 -2.09
N ASP A 134 40.48 -8.96 -0.81
CA ASP A 134 39.72 -9.83 0.09
C ASP A 134 38.26 -9.38 0.22
N SER A 135 38.03 -8.07 0.36
CA SER A 135 36.70 -7.49 0.44
C SER A 135 35.91 -7.71 -0.86
N ALA A 136 36.54 -7.48 -2.01
CA ALA A 136 35.95 -7.72 -3.32
C ALA A 136 35.55 -9.20 -3.48
N ILE A 137 36.44 -10.15 -3.20
CA ILE A 137 36.14 -11.59 -3.30
C ILE A 137 34.93 -11.97 -2.45
N ARG A 138 34.89 -11.53 -1.18
CA ARG A 138 33.78 -11.86 -0.26
C ARG A 138 32.45 -11.28 -0.71
N THR A 139 32.46 -10.00 -1.08
CA THR A 139 31.25 -9.26 -1.47
C THR A 139 30.70 -9.79 -2.80
N ARG A 140 31.57 -10.06 -3.78
CA ARG A 140 31.21 -10.66 -5.06
C ARG A 140 30.71 -12.10 -4.91
N LEU A 141 31.37 -12.94 -4.09
CA LEU A 141 30.89 -14.29 -3.81
C LEU A 141 29.50 -14.28 -3.14
N LYS A 142 29.28 -13.35 -2.20
CA LYS A 142 27.97 -13.14 -1.57
C LYS A 142 26.91 -12.78 -2.61
N TRP A 143 27.24 -11.91 -3.57
CA TRP A 143 26.32 -11.52 -4.65
C TRP A 143 25.90 -12.70 -5.52
N TRP A 144 26.82 -13.60 -5.91
CA TRP A 144 26.45 -14.80 -6.67
C TRP A 144 25.54 -15.74 -5.85
N LYS A 145 25.90 -15.96 -4.58
CA LYS A 145 25.17 -16.85 -3.67
C LYS A 145 23.74 -16.39 -3.39
N GLN A 146 23.49 -15.08 -3.26
CA GLN A 146 22.16 -14.58 -2.87
C GLN A 146 21.07 -14.85 -3.93
N PHE A 147 21.46 -14.96 -5.19
CA PHE A 147 20.54 -15.22 -6.30
C PHE A 147 20.43 -16.72 -6.66
N SER A 148 21.19 -17.56 -6.00
CA SER A 148 21.23 -19.00 -6.22
C SER A 148 20.24 -19.73 -5.33
N GLY A 149 19.55 -20.74 -5.88
CA GLY A 149 18.78 -21.71 -5.11
C GLY A 149 19.66 -22.72 -4.38
N ASN A 150 20.91 -22.92 -4.83
CA ASN A 150 21.91 -23.74 -4.15
C ASN A 150 23.26 -23.02 -3.99
N PRO A 151 23.39 -22.15 -2.96
CA PRO A 151 24.59 -21.35 -2.74
C PRO A 151 25.89 -22.14 -2.59
N ALA A 152 25.82 -23.43 -2.23
CA ALA A 152 27.00 -24.28 -2.06
C ALA A 152 27.71 -24.60 -3.38
N LYS A 153 27.05 -24.42 -4.53
CA LYS A 153 27.66 -24.60 -5.86
C LYS A 153 28.59 -23.45 -6.26
N PHE A 154 28.54 -22.32 -5.55
CA PHE A 154 29.43 -21.19 -5.76
C PHE A 154 30.56 -21.19 -4.73
N SER A 155 31.80 -21.16 -5.20
CA SER A 155 33.01 -21.11 -4.39
C SER A 155 33.98 -20.07 -4.92
N ALA A 156 34.88 -19.59 -4.07
CA ALA A 156 36.04 -18.82 -4.50
C ALA A 156 37.29 -19.69 -4.37
N THR A 157 38.23 -19.56 -5.30
CA THR A 157 39.54 -20.20 -5.19
C THR A 157 40.39 -19.50 -4.13
N ASP A 158 41.41 -20.19 -3.64
CA ASP A 158 42.47 -19.54 -2.88
C ASP A 158 43.13 -18.43 -3.72
N ILE A 159 43.72 -17.45 -3.03
CA ILE A 159 44.39 -16.32 -3.68
C ILE A 159 45.73 -16.82 -4.22
N GLU A 160 45.86 -16.82 -5.54
CA GLU A 160 47.07 -17.24 -6.24
C GLU A 160 47.90 -16.02 -6.64
N LYS A 161 49.22 -16.14 -6.46
CA LYS A 161 50.18 -15.13 -6.88
C LYS A 161 50.59 -15.35 -8.33
N THR A 162 50.36 -14.36 -9.19
CA THR A 162 50.79 -14.34 -10.59
C THR A 162 52.02 -13.43 -10.77
N GLU A 163 52.58 -13.40 -11.98
CA GLU A 163 53.68 -12.49 -12.33
C GLU A 163 53.32 -11.01 -12.12
N THR A 164 52.04 -10.67 -12.27
CA THR A 164 51.53 -9.28 -12.25
C THR A 164 50.77 -8.90 -10.97
N GLY A 165 50.55 -9.84 -10.05
CA GLY A 165 49.85 -9.55 -8.80
C GLY A 165 49.25 -10.77 -8.10
N TYR A 166 48.03 -10.60 -7.62
CA TYR A 166 47.24 -11.63 -6.93
C TYR A 166 45.89 -11.75 -7.61
N HIS A 167 45.38 -12.98 -7.74
CA HIS A 167 44.05 -13.20 -8.30
C HIS A 167 43.32 -14.33 -7.59
N SER A 168 42.00 -14.31 -7.67
CA SER A 168 41.10 -15.36 -7.22
C SER A 168 39.90 -15.42 -8.15
N ASN A 169 39.42 -16.62 -8.42
CA ASN A 169 38.27 -16.85 -9.28
C ASN A 169 37.06 -17.24 -8.44
N ILE A 170 35.92 -16.65 -8.79
CA ILE A 170 34.61 -17.13 -8.34
C ILE A 170 34.13 -18.16 -9.36
N GLN A 171 33.86 -19.36 -8.87
CA GLN A 171 33.57 -20.52 -9.68
C GLN A 171 32.18 -21.06 -9.39
N TYR A 172 31.60 -21.72 -10.38
CA TYR A 172 30.36 -22.47 -10.24
C TYR A 172 30.59 -23.95 -10.59
N SER A 173 29.95 -24.84 -9.81
CA SER A 173 29.99 -26.28 -10.05
C SER A 173 29.01 -26.67 -11.17
N PHE A 174 29.51 -26.70 -12.40
CA PHE A 174 28.74 -27.15 -13.56
C PHE A 174 28.69 -28.68 -13.66
N PRO A 175 27.72 -29.26 -14.41
CA PRO A 175 27.66 -30.70 -14.67
C PRO A 175 28.89 -31.30 -15.37
N TRP A 176 29.75 -30.46 -15.98
CA TRP A 176 31.00 -30.87 -16.62
C TRP A 176 32.25 -30.60 -15.77
N GLY A 177 32.10 -30.02 -14.59
CA GLY A 177 33.21 -29.63 -13.73
C GLY A 177 33.06 -28.20 -13.21
N VAL A 178 34.02 -27.77 -12.42
CA VAL A 178 34.09 -26.40 -11.93
C VAL A 178 34.60 -25.49 -13.04
N ASP A 179 33.94 -24.34 -13.23
CA ASP A 179 34.32 -23.33 -14.22
C ASP A 179 34.09 -21.92 -13.66
N ASP A 180 34.83 -20.96 -14.19
CA ASP A 180 34.89 -19.60 -13.65
C ASP A 180 33.72 -18.75 -14.18
N VAL A 181 33.10 -17.99 -13.27
CA VAL A 181 32.01 -17.04 -13.60
C VAL A 181 32.45 -15.58 -13.45
N GLU A 182 33.43 -15.33 -12.58
CA GLU A 182 34.00 -14.01 -12.33
C GLU A 182 35.43 -14.15 -11.84
N THR A 183 36.31 -13.26 -12.29
CA THR A 183 37.70 -13.20 -11.86
C THR A 183 37.94 -11.90 -11.10
N VAL A 184 38.62 -11.99 -9.95
CA VAL A 184 39.04 -10.83 -9.16
C VAL A 184 40.56 -10.76 -9.18
N THR A 185 41.11 -9.70 -9.76
CA THR A 185 42.55 -9.55 -10.00
C THR A 185 43.07 -8.24 -9.44
N SER A 186 44.18 -8.30 -8.71
CA SER A 186 45.00 -7.14 -8.37
C SER A 186 45.92 -6.83 -9.55
N LEU A 187 45.63 -5.74 -10.27
CA LEU A 187 46.44 -5.24 -11.38
C LEU A 187 47.59 -4.32 -10.90
N GLY A 188 47.63 -3.99 -9.61
CA GLY A 188 48.64 -3.08 -9.06
C GLY A 188 48.57 -1.70 -9.73
N ASP A 189 49.73 -1.08 -9.97
CA ASP A 189 49.85 0.19 -10.68
C ASP A 189 50.06 0.01 -12.20
N ALA A 190 50.03 -1.23 -12.72
CA ALA A 190 50.31 -1.53 -14.13
C ALA A 190 49.41 -0.76 -15.11
N PRO A 191 48.08 -0.65 -14.90
CA PRO A 191 47.22 0.14 -15.78
C PRO A 191 47.56 1.65 -15.79
N LEU A 192 48.27 2.13 -14.76
CA LEU A 192 48.60 3.54 -14.56
C LEU A 192 50.05 3.88 -14.94
N GLN A 193 50.89 2.89 -15.23
CA GLN A 193 52.30 3.12 -15.58
C GLN A 193 52.49 4.06 -16.79
N PRO A 194 51.70 3.97 -17.88
CA PRO A 194 51.86 4.87 -19.03
C PRO A 194 51.69 6.35 -18.68
N TYR A 195 50.96 6.67 -17.60
CA TYR A 195 50.60 8.04 -17.20
C TYR A 195 51.32 8.51 -15.93
N ARG A 196 52.35 7.77 -15.52
CA ARG A 196 53.09 8.00 -14.27
C ARG A 196 53.62 9.42 -14.12
N GLU A 197 54.20 9.98 -15.18
CA GLU A 197 54.82 11.31 -15.16
C GLU A 197 53.79 12.42 -14.95
N THR A 198 52.66 12.37 -15.67
CA THR A 198 51.54 13.29 -15.51
C THR A 198 50.92 13.20 -14.11
N LEU A 199 50.68 11.99 -13.62
CA LEU A 199 50.06 11.79 -12.31
C LEU A 199 50.92 12.26 -11.14
N LEU A 200 52.23 12.04 -11.21
CA LEU A 200 53.16 12.42 -10.15
C LEU A 200 53.54 13.92 -10.18
N SER A 201 53.36 14.58 -11.34
CA SER A 201 53.61 16.02 -11.51
C SER A 201 52.41 16.87 -11.12
N GLU A 202 51.20 16.53 -11.57
CA GLU A 202 49.99 17.29 -11.27
C GLU A 202 49.50 17.06 -9.83
N HIS A 203 49.66 15.86 -9.29
CA HIS A 203 49.06 15.48 -8.00
C HIS A 203 50.00 14.69 -7.09
N GLN A 204 49.71 14.74 -5.79
CA GLN A 204 50.43 13.96 -4.79
C GLN A 204 49.48 12.88 -4.28
N PHE A 205 49.42 11.73 -4.94
CA PHE A 205 48.96 10.50 -4.30
C PHE A 205 49.99 10.16 -3.21
N VAL A 206 49.81 10.73 -2.01
CA VAL A 206 50.77 10.61 -0.91
C VAL A 206 50.41 9.39 -0.08
N ASN A 207 51.30 8.40 -0.07
CA ASN A 207 51.30 7.36 0.95
C ASN A 207 52.27 7.76 2.06
N GLY A 208 51.76 8.49 3.06
CA GLY A 208 52.56 9.05 4.16
C GLY A 208 53.49 10.19 3.71
N LYS A 209 54.74 9.89 3.34
CA LYS A 209 55.75 10.87 2.86
C LYS A 209 56.22 10.64 1.43
N LYS A 210 55.79 9.55 0.77
CA LYS A 210 56.22 9.20 -0.59
C LYS A 210 55.04 9.30 -1.56
N LYS A 211 55.28 9.89 -2.72
CA LYS A 211 54.33 9.84 -3.84
C LYS A 211 54.33 8.42 -4.42
N SER A 212 53.17 7.80 -4.52
CA SER A 212 52.99 6.46 -5.12
C SER A 212 51.73 6.43 -5.96
N LEU A 213 51.76 5.74 -7.09
CA LEU A 213 50.57 5.56 -7.90
C LEU A 213 49.50 4.75 -7.14
N PRO A 214 48.21 5.01 -7.39
CA PRO A 214 47.13 4.15 -6.92
C PRO A 214 47.30 2.73 -7.46
N SER A 215 46.71 1.78 -6.75
CA SER A 215 46.63 0.39 -7.18
C SER A 215 45.20 0.03 -7.55
N VAL A 216 45.06 -0.82 -8.57
CA VAL A 216 43.77 -1.20 -9.15
C VAL A 216 43.44 -2.65 -8.81
N VAL A 217 42.26 -2.88 -8.25
CA VAL A 217 41.66 -4.22 -8.07
C VAL A 217 40.45 -4.33 -8.98
N GLU A 218 40.52 -5.21 -9.96
CA GLU A 218 39.48 -5.42 -10.97
C GLU A 218 38.63 -6.65 -10.63
N CYS A 219 37.31 -6.50 -10.69
CA CYS A 219 36.33 -7.58 -10.70
C CYS A 219 35.76 -7.69 -12.12
N ASN A 220 35.89 -8.84 -12.77
CA ASN A 220 35.42 -9.07 -14.14
C ASN A 220 34.47 -10.27 -14.18
N ALA A 221 33.16 -9.99 -14.19
CA ALA A 221 32.12 -11.00 -14.28
C ALA A 221 31.73 -11.27 -15.74
N ILE A 222 31.71 -12.54 -16.15
CA ILE A 222 31.30 -12.94 -17.50
C ILE A 222 29.80 -13.21 -17.50
N LEU A 223 29.03 -12.31 -18.10
CA LEU A 223 27.56 -12.35 -18.07
C LEU A 223 27.00 -13.63 -18.68
N GLU A 224 27.59 -14.13 -19.77
CA GLU A 224 27.24 -15.40 -20.42
C GLU A 224 27.38 -16.59 -19.47
N GLN A 225 28.45 -16.62 -18.66
CA GLN A 225 28.69 -17.71 -17.70
C GLN A 225 27.74 -17.62 -16.51
N GLY A 226 27.51 -16.41 -16.00
CA GLY A 226 26.49 -16.17 -14.98
C GLY A 226 25.08 -16.59 -15.42
N PHE A 227 24.73 -16.26 -16.67
CA PHE A 227 23.47 -16.68 -17.28
C PHE A 227 23.31 -18.20 -17.28
N LEU A 228 24.35 -18.93 -17.70
CA LEU A 228 24.33 -20.38 -17.73
C LEU A 228 24.31 -20.99 -16.32
N ALA A 229 25.10 -20.44 -15.39
CA ALA A 229 25.14 -20.88 -14.00
C ALA A 229 23.76 -20.77 -13.34
N PHE A 230 23.09 -19.61 -13.42
CA PHE A 230 21.76 -19.43 -12.83
C PHE A 230 20.68 -20.28 -13.50
N LEU A 231 20.75 -20.52 -14.81
CA LEU A 231 19.82 -21.43 -15.48
C LEU A 231 19.97 -22.87 -15.00
N LEU A 232 21.20 -23.34 -14.85
CA LEU A 232 21.48 -24.70 -14.37
C LEU A 232 21.20 -24.85 -12.89
N ASP A 233 21.39 -23.79 -12.11
CA ASP A 233 21.06 -23.78 -10.69
C ASP A 233 19.55 -23.85 -10.46
N ALA A 234 18.78 -23.11 -11.27
CA ALA A 234 17.32 -23.13 -11.26
C ALA A 234 16.71 -24.43 -11.81
N TYR A 235 17.51 -25.34 -12.37
CA TYR A 235 17.06 -26.63 -12.89
C TYR A 235 16.98 -27.67 -11.75
N PRO A 236 15.79 -28.07 -11.24
CA PRO A 236 15.65 -28.95 -10.08
C PRO A 236 16.19 -30.39 -10.22
N GLY A 237 16.84 -30.74 -11.33
CA GLY A 237 17.27 -32.11 -11.60
C GLY A 237 16.10 -33.03 -11.99
N TYR A 238 16.43 -34.16 -12.60
CA TYR A 238 15.47 -35.22 -12.94
C TYR A 238 15.32 -36.15 -11.74
N GLN A 239 14.37 -35.87 -10.84
CA GLN A 239 14.01 -36.82 -9.78
C GLN A 239 12.79 -37.63 -10.20
N GLY A 240 13.05 -38.89 -10.62
CA GLY A 240 12.12 -40.00 -10.50
C GLY A 240 11.10 -40.17 -11.63
N SER A 241 11.30 -41.20 -12.44
CA SER A 241 10.26 -41.83 -13.24
C SER A 241 9.07 -42.19 -12.35
N SER A 242 8.00 -41.41 -12.36
CA SER A 242 6.71 -41.91 -11.90
C SER A 242 6.18 -42.92 -12.94
N ASN A 243 5.94 -44.15 -12.50
CA ASN A 243 5.41 -45.25 -13.33
C ASN A 243 3.96 -45.05 -13.79
N ASN A 244 3.41 -43.83 -13.67
CA ASN A 244 2.10 -43.46 -14.18
C ASN A 244 2.33 -42.31 -15.14
N GLY A 245 1.86 -42.42 -16.38
CA GLY A 245 2.08 -41.48 -17.50
C GLY A 245 1.51 -40.06 -17.33
N THR A 246 1.52 -39.50 -16.13
CA THR A 246 1.29 -38.09 -15.86
C THR A 246 2.54 -37.30 -16.26
N ASN A 247 2.42 -36.50 -17.32
CA ASN A 247 3.43 -35.53 -17.75
C ASN A 247 3.94 -34.70 -16.55
N GLU A 248 5.13 -35.03 -16.04
CA GLU A 248 5.74 -34.32 -14.91
C GLU A 248 5.98 -32.86 -15.28
N SER A 249 5.30 -31.95 -14.56
CA SER A 249 5.38 -30.51 -14.76
C SER A 249 6.67 -29.97 -14.15
N PHE A 250 7.71 -29.85 -14.97
CA PHE A 250 8.98 -29.26 -14.58
C PHE A 250 8.89 -27.72 -14.46
N CYS A 251 9.51 -27.14 -13.41
CA CYS A 251 9.52 -25.70 -13.11
C CYS A 251 10.96 -25.21 -12.93
N LEU A 252 11.37 -24.15 -13.65
CA LEU A 252 12.64 -23.48 -13.38
C LEU A 252 12.47 -22.61 -12.13
N GLN A 253 13.36 -22.75 -11.16
CA GLN A 253 13.29 -22.02 -9.89
C GLN A 253 14.28 -20.84 -9.85
N LEU A 254 14.18 -19.90 -10.80
CA LEU A 254 15.01 -18.71 -10.78
C LEU A 254 14.59 -17.78 -9.63
N HIS A 255 15.55 -16.99 -9.13
CA HIS A 255 15.28 -15.94 -8.17
C HIS A 255 14.30 -14.90 -8.76
N PRO A 256 13.30 -14.39 -8.00
CA PRO A 256 12.28 -13.46 -8.52
C PRO A 256 12.83 -12.21 -9.22
N ARG A 257 13.97 -11.68 -8.76
CA ARG A 257 14.64 -10.54 -9.43
C ARG A 257 15.23 -10.92 -10.79
N LEU A 258 15.67 -12.17 -10.97
CA LEU A 258 16.25 -12.65 -12.22
C LEU A 258 15.21 -13.15 -13.23
N THR A 259 14.00 -13.55 -12.80
CA THR A 259 13.00 -14.15 -13.69
C THR A 259 12.71 -13.28 -14.93
N PRO A 260 12.70 -13.84 -16.15
CA PRO A 260 12.49 -13.09 -17.39
C PRO A 260 11.23 -12.22 -17.37
N TYR A 261 10.12 -12.85 -17.00
CA TYR A 261 8.82 -12.21 -16.79
C TYR A 261 8.51 -12.25 -15.30
N LYS A 262 7.84 -11.22 -14.78
CA LYS A 262 7.45 -11.15 -13.37
C LYS A 262 6.06 -11.74 -13.14
N ILE A 263 5.15 -11.47 -14.07
CA ILE A 263 3.75 -11.89 -14.01
C ILE A 263 3.32 -12.39 -15.40
N ALA A 264 2.55 -13.49 -15.46
CA ALA A 264 1.80 -13.85 -16.66
C ALA A 264 0.31 -13.64 -16.41
N VAL A 265 -0.34 -12.90 -17.30
CA VAL A 265 -1.79 -12.71 -17.30
C VAL A 265 -2.38 -13.70 -18.30
N CYS A 266 -3.14 -14.67 -17.80
CA CYS A 266 -3.72 -15.75 -18.59
C CYS A 266 -5.24 -15.73 -18.52
N TYR A 267 -5.91 -15.92 -19.66
CA TYR A 267 -7.36 -16.11 -19.72
C TYR A 267 -7.73 -17.21 -20.73
N GLN A 268 -8.93 -17.76 -20.59
CA GLN A 268 -9.44 -18.86 -21.41
C GLN A 268 -10.50 -18.36 -22.40
N GLY A 269 -10.34 -18.72 -23.68
CA GLY A 269 -11.34 -18.50 -24.73
C GLY A 269 -11.13 -17.24 -25.58
N ASP A 270 -11.27 -17.40 -26.90
CA ASP A 270 -11.06 -16.35 -27.91
C ASP A 270 -12.25 -15.39 -28.10
N LYS A 271 -13.42 -15.68 -27.50
CA LYS A 271 -14.69 -14.99 -27.82
C LYS A 271 -15.19 -14.01 -26.76
N CYS A 272 -14.56 -13.94 -25.58
CA CYS A 272 -14.99 -13.04 -24.51
C CYS A 272 -14.22 -11.72 -24.57
N SER A 273 -14.79 -10.72 -25.26
CA SER A 273 -14.19 -9.39 -25.41
C SER A 273 -13.90 -8.71 -24.07
N VAL A 274 -14.76 -8.92 -23.06
CA VAL A 274 -14.60 -8.35 -21.71
C VAL A 274 -13.35 -8.88 -21.01
N LEU A 275 -13.11 -10.21 -21.03
CA LEU A 275 -11.92 -10.79 -20.40
C LEU A 275 -10.64 -10.41 -21.13
N GLN A 276 -10.69 -10.31 -22.46
CA GLN A 276 -9.56 -9.84 -23.25
C GLN A 276 -9.22 -8.39 -22.93
N GLN A 277 -10.22 -7.51 -22.81
CA GLN A 277 -10.04 -6.11 -22.41
C GLN A 277 -9.50 -6.00 -20.98
N LEU A 278 -10.03 -6.77 -20.03
CA LEU A 278 -9.56 -6.78 -18.64
C LEU A 278 -8.09 -7.25 -18.55
N ALA A 279 -7.74 -8.35 -19.21
CA ALA A 279 -6.37 -8.85 -19.23
C ALA A 279 -5.40 -7.87 -19.92
N ALA A 280 -5.86 -7.16 -20.94
CA ALA A 280 -5.09 -6.11 -21.60
C ALA A 280 -4.85 -4.91 -20.67
N ASN A 281 -5.88 -4.47 -19.93
CA ASN A 281 -5.81 -3.37 -18.97
C ASN A 281 -4.89 -3.71 -17.79
N ILE A 282 -5.08 -4.86 -17.13
CA ILE A 282 -4.19 -5.32 -16.05
C ILE A 282 -2.74 -5.39 -16.53
N GLY A 283 -2.50 -5.97 -17.71
CA GLY A 283 -1.16 -6.00 -18.28
C GLY A 283 -0.60 -4.60 -18.56
N LYS A 284 -1.45 -3.65 -18.96
CA LYS A 284 -1.05 -2.25 -19.19
C LYS A 284 -0.65 -1.56 -17.89
N ASP A 285 -1.46 -1.68 -16.85
CA ASP A 285 -1.22 -1.03 -15.55
C ASP A 285 0.07 -1.57 -14.90
N LEU A 286 0.26 -2.90 -14.95
CA LEU A 286 1.50 -3.53 -14.50
C LEU A 286 2.74 -3.03 -15.28
N ARG A 287 2.64 -2.86 -16.60
CA ARG A 287 3.73 -2.31 -17.40
C ARG A 287 3.99 -0.84 -17.08
N GLN A 288 2.96 -0.05 -16.77
CA GLN A 288 3.11 1.33 -16.32
C GLN A 288 3.83 1.42 -14.96
N ALA A 289 3.61 0.45 -14.08
CA ALA A 289 4.36 0.27 -12.84
C ALA A 289 5.80 -0.30 -13.03
N GLY A 290 6.25 -0.48 -14.28
CA GLY A 290 7.59 -1.03 -14.58
C GLY A 290 7.70 -2.55 -14.46
N ILE A 291 6.58 -3.28 -14.31
CA ILE A 291 6.56 -4.74 -14.15
C ILE A 291 6.46 -5.42 -15.53
N ILE A 292 7.42 -6.31 -15.82
CA ILE A 292 7.44 -7.05 -17.09
C ILE A 292 6.40 -8.18 -17.07
N THR A 293 5.37 -8.06 -17.90
CA THR A 293 4.24 -9.00 -17.99
C THR A 293 4.27 -9.87 -19.24
N LEU A 294 3.73 -11.08 -19.16
CA LEU A 294 3.47 -11.96 -20.29
C LEU A 294 1.96 -12.20 -20.46
N ASN A 295 1.35 -11.60 -21.47
CA ASN A 295 -0.08 -11.77 -21.75
C ASN A 295 -0.30 -13.00 -22.64
N GLN A 296 -1.20 -13.90 -22.24
CA GLN A 296 -1.40 -15.19 -22.90
C GLN A 296 -2.87 -15.58 -22.98
N VAL A 297 -3.27 -16.06 -24.15
CA VAL A 297 -4.58 -16.67 -24.39
C VAL A 297 -4.44 -18.19 -24.36
N SER A 298 -5.38 -18.89 -23.71
CA SER A 298 -5.47 -20.35 -23.78
C SER A 298 -6.71 -20.79 -24.56
N ASN A 299 -6.47 -21.49 -25.67
CA ASN A 299 -7.51 -22.09 -26.52
C ASN A 299 -7.86 -23.53 -26.08
N SER A 300 -7.21 -24.03 -25.02
CA SER A 300 -7.45 -25.38 -24.50
C SER A 300 -7.76 -25.33 -23.00
N SER A 301 -6.80 -25.64 -22.13
CA SER A 301 -6.91 -25.60 -20.66
C SER A 301 -5.94 -24.56 -20.09
N LEU A 302 -6.37 -23.86 -19.04
CA LEU A 302 -5.52 -22.95 -18.27
C LEU A 302 -4.37 -23.70 -17.58
N ASP A 303 -4.59 -24.92 -17.10
CA ASP A 303 -3.55 -25.72 -16.41
C ASP A 303 -2.38 -26.06 -17.35
N LYS A 304 -2.65 -26.29 -18.64
CA LYS A 304 -1.59 -26.44 -19.65
C LYS A 304 -0.78 -25.17 -19.80
N LYS A 305 -1.40 -24.00 -19.68
CA LYS A 305 -0.73 -22.69 -19.80
C LYS A 305 0.07 -22.34 -18.55
N ILE A 306 -0.50 -22.58 -17.37
CA ILE A 306 0.18 -22.49 -16.07
C ILE A 306 1.40 -23.41 -16.07
N SER A 307 1.23 -24.66 -16.50
CA SER A 307 2.34 -25.60 -16.63
C SER A 307 3.42 -25.08 -17.57
N GLN A 308 3.08 -24.46 -18.70
CA GLN A 308 4.06 -23.82 -19.60
C GLN A 308 4.78 -22.63 -18.93
N ASN A 309 4.09 -21.86 -18.09
CA ASN A 309 4.64 -20.68 -17.42
C ASN A 309 5.61 -21.05 -16.29
N LYS A 310 5.37 -22.17 -15.59
CA LYS A 310 6.35 -22.75 -14.65
C LYS A 310 7.74 -22.97 -15.28
N PHE A 311 7.80 -23.28 -16.58
CA PHE A 311 9.09 -23.45 -17.28
C PHE A 311 9.86 -22.15 -17.53
N ILE A 312 9.20 -20.99 -17.55
CA ILE A 312 9.88 -19.69 -17.64
C ILE A 312 10.09 -19.06 -16.25
N SER A 313 10.03 -19.89 -15.21
CA SER A 313 10.16 -19.52 -13.80
C SER A 313 9.04 -18.62 -13.27
N LEU A 314 7.90 -18.59 -13.94
CA LEU A 314 6.68 -18.02 -13.36
C LEU A 314 6.02 -19.08 -12.49
N ARG A 315 6.09 -18.87 -11.17
CA ARG A 315 5.45 -19.76 -10.21
C ARG A 315 3.94 -19.56 -10.28
N ASP A 316 3.20 -20.67 -10.22
CA ASP A 316 1.76 -20.59 -10.03
C ASP A 316 1.49 -19.93 -8.68
N GLN A 317 0.59 -18.96 -8.66
CA GLN A 317 0.18 -18.30 -7.42
C GLN A 317 -0.42 -19.34 -6.47
N ARG A 318 -1.10 -20.39 -6.98
CA ARG A 318 -1.58 -21.52 -6.16
C ARG A 318 -0.47 -22.35 -5.48
N GLU A 319 0.71 -22.44 -6.09
CA GLU A 319 1.86 -23.12 -5.47
C GLU A 319 2.67 -22.19 -4.55
N ARG A 320 2.59 -20.88 -4.78
CA ARG A 320 3.07 -19.85 -3.84
C ARG A 320 2.08 -19.59 -2.70
N GLU A 321 0.79 -19.87 -2.86
CA GLU A 321 -0.20 -19.88 -1.78
C GLU A 321 0.19 -20.90 -0.69
N LEU A 322 1.01 -21.91 -1.02
CA LEU A 322 1.63 -22.81 -0.05
C LEU A 322 2.97 -22.31 0.55
N ARG A 323 3.58 -21.22 0.07
CA ARG A 323 4.90 -20.74 0.58
C ARG A 323 5.13 -19.23 0.71
N GLN A 324 4.28 -18.33 0.19
CA GLN A 324 4.41 -16.86 0.30
C GLN A 324 3.19 -16.17 -0.37
N TYR A 325 2.16 -15.82 0.41
CA TYR A 325 1.04 -14.96 -0.02
C TYR A 325 1.48 -13.51 -0.22
N MET A 326 0.90 -12.85 -1.24
CA MET A 326 0.67 -11.39 -1.40
C MET A 326 0.42 -11.14 -2.93
N TRP A 327 -0.76 -10.76 -3.45
CA TRP A 327 -1.42 -9.47 -3.23
C TRP A 327 -2.86 -9.32 -3.83
N TYR A 328 -3.72 -10.33 -3.85
CA TYR A 328 -5.19 -10.15 -3.95
C TYR A 328 -5.85 -11.42 -3.46
N LEU A 329 -6.73 -11.34 -2.44
CA LEU A 329 -7.37 -12.50 -1.85
C LEU A 329 -8.89 -12.28 -1.86
N SER A 330 -9.63 -13.22 -2.44
CA SER A 330 -11.08 -13.24 -2.32
C SER A 330 -11.52 -14.57 -1.73
N LEU A 331 -12.12 -14.50 -0.55
CA LEU A 331 -12.63 -15.67 0.16
C LEU A 331 -14.15 -15.64 0.18
N ARG A 332 -14.75 -16.79 -0.08
CA ARG A 332 -16.18 -17.05 0.15
C ARG A 332 -16.31 -18.10 1.23
N GLY A 333 -17.08 -17.79 2.26
CA GLY A 333 -17.35 -18.75 3.32
C GLY A 333 -18.12 -19.96 2.78
N GLN A 334 -17.79 -21.16 3.27
CA GLN A 334 -18.65 -22.34 3.09
C GLN A 334 -19.86 -22.26 4.03
N GLU A 335 -20.95 -22.98 3.71
CA GLU A 335 -22.30 -22.89 4.32
C GLU A 335 -22.37 -22.73 5.86
N ARG A 336 -21.35 -23.16 6.62
CA ARG A 336 -21.31 -23.05 8.09
C ARG A 336 -20.00 -22.52 8.69
N GLY A 337 -19.10 -21.97 7.87
CA GLY A 337 -17.78 -21.49 8.31
C GLY A 337 -17.66 -19.97 8.37
N GLY A 338 -17.01 -19.45 9.42
CA GLY A 338 -16.57 -18.06 9.52
C GLY A 338 -15.36 -17.77 8.64
N ILE A 339 -15.07 -16.47 8.43
CA ILE A 339 -13.95 -16.00 7.60
C ILE A 339 -13.05 -15.13 8.45
N GLU A 340 -11.81 -15.56 8.63
CA GLU A 340 -10.73 -14.75 9.24
C GLU A 340 -9.70 -14.42 8.16
N ALA A 341 -9.37 -13.14 7.95
CA ALA A 341 -8.41 -12.75 6.92
C ALA A 341 -7.56 -11.52 7.28
N VAL A 342 -6.26 -11.61 6.95
CA VAL A 342 -5.30 -10.50 7.06
C VAL A 342 -4.64 -10.30 5.70
N HIS A 343 -4.71 -9.08 5.15
CA HIS A 343 -4.15 -8.74 3.84
C HIS A 343 -3.79 -7.25 3.78
N VAL A 344 -3.01 -6.84 2.79
CA VAL A 344 -2.34 -5.52 2.81
C VAL A 344 -2.69 -4.63 1.61
N VAL A 345 -3.20 -5.15 0.48
CA VAL A 345 -3.56 -4.28 -0.69
C VAL A 345 -5.03 -4.40 -1.06
N ASP A 346 -5.51 -5.56 -1.47
CA ASP A 346 -6.91 -5.73 -1.88
C ASP A 346 -7.48 -7.02 -1.28
N LEU A 347 -8.53 -6.88 -0.48
CA LEU A 347 -9.24 -8.00 0.15
C LEU A 347 -10.74 -7.88 -0.05
N SER A 348 -11.35 -8.93 -0.61
CA SER A 348 -12.80 -9.01 -0.74
C SER A 348 -13.35 -10.27 -0.11
N LEU A 349 -14.10 -10.11 0.98
CA LEU A 349 -14.71 -11.21 1.71
C LEU A 349 -16.22 -11.20 1.53
N ARG A 350 -16.78 -12.39 1.31
CA ARG A 350 -18.22 -12.59 1.29
C ARG A 350 -18.61 -13.69 2.25
N GLY A 351 -19.40 -13.31 3.25
CA GLY A 351 -19.94 -14.20 4.27
C GLY A 351 -20.82 -15.31 3.68
N SER A 352 -20.93 -16.39 4.44
CA SER A 352 -21.75 -17.57 4.18
C SER A 352 -23.16 -17.43 4.80
N GLU A 353 -23.96 -18.50 4.77
CA GLU A 353 -25.25 -18.54 5.47
C GLU A 353 -25.09 -18.41 7.01
N ARG A 354 -24.01 -18.98 7.57
CA ARG A 354 -23.69 -18.91 9.00
C ARG A 354 -22.18 -18.80 9.26
N GLY A 355 -21.79 -17.83 10.08
CA GLY A 355 -20.41 -17.60 10.51
C GLY A 355 -20.02 -16.13 10.37
N GLY A 356 -19.25 -15.60 11.33
CA GLY A 356 -18.80 -14.20 11.34
C GLY A 356 -17.69 -13.92 10.32
N ILE A 357 -17.42 -12.64 10.09
CA ILE A 357 -16.26 -12.17 9.33
C ILE A 357 -15.38 -11.35 10.26
N GLU A 358 -14.12 -11.72 10.39
CA GLU A 358 -13.08 -10.98 11.10
C GLU A 358 -11.98 -10.60 10.10
N ALA A 359 -11.72 -9.30 9.92
CA ALA A 359 -10.78 -8.82 8.90
C ALA A 359 -9.87 -7.69 9.39
N VAL A 360 -8.57 -7.81 9.11
CA VAL A 360 -7.58 -6.73 9.32
C VAL A 360 -6.92 -6.38 7.99
N HIS A 361 -6.98 -5.11 7.61
CA HIS A 361 -6.52 -4.64 6.29
C HIS A 361 -5.95 -3.21 6.29
N VAL A 362 -5.26 -2.84 5.21
CA VAL A 362 -4.53 -1.57 5.10
C VAL A 362 -5.08 -0.66 3.99
N VAL A 363 -5.24 -1.14 2.75
CA VAL A 363 -5.53 -0.29 1.58
C VAL A 363 -7.00 -0.38 1.13
N ASP A 364 -7.40 -1.37 0.36
CA ASP A 364 -8.79 -1.58 -0.08
C ASP A 364 -9.43 -2.85 0.52
N LEU A 365 -10.40 -2.67 1.42
CA LEU A 365 -11.19 -3.76 2.02
C LEU A 365 -12.66 -3.67 1.61
N SER A 366 -13.20 -4.75 1.03
CA SER A 366 -14.62 -4.87 0.70
C SER A 366 -15.25 -6.08 1.38
N LEU A 367 -16.18 -5.81 2.30
CA LEU A 367 -16.87 -6.84 3.06
C LEU A 367 -18.36 -6.91 2.69
N ARG A 368 -18.86 -8.12 2.48
CA ARG A 368 -20.29 -8.41 2.44
C ARG A 368 -20.63 -9.44 3.50
N GLY A 369 -21.50 -9.03 4.43
CA GLY A 369 -21.89 -9.81 5.58
C GLY A 369 -22.58 -11.14 5.25
N PRO A 370 -22.56 -12.07 6.21
CA PRO A 370 -23.30 -13.34 6.15
C PRO A 370 -24.82 -13.13 6.35
N GLU A 371 -25.62 -14.18 6.12
CA GLU A 371 -27.04 -14.17 6.52
C GLU A 371 -27.18 -14.19 8.06
N ARG A 372 -26.31 -14.94 8.75
CA ARG A 372 -26.22 -14.94 10.23
C ARG A 372 -24.78 -14.93 10.72
N GLY A 373 -24.40 -13.91 11.49
CA GLY A 373 -23.06 -13.73 12.05
C GLY A 373 -22.67 -12.25 12.05
N GLY A 374 -21.77 -11.86 12.96
CA GLY A 374 -21.26 -10.49 13.05
C GLY A 374 -20.16 -10.20 12.02
N ILE A 375 -19.82 -8.92 11.86
CA ILE A 375 -18.63 -8.48 11.15
C ILE A 375 -17.78 -7.65 12.09
N GLU A 376 -16.51 -8.02 12.24
CA GLU A 376 -15.49 -7.25 12.95
C GLU A 376 -14.39 -6.86 11.96
N ALA A 377 -14.13 -5.57 11.82
CA ALA A 377 -13.17 -5.07 10.83
C ALA A 377 -12.28 -3.95 11.36
N VAL A 378 -10.97 -4.08 11.14
CA VAL A 378 -9.98 -3.03 11.39
C VAL A 378 -9.32 -2.63 10.08
N HIS A 379 -9.39 -1.35 9.72
CA HIS A 379 -8.92 -0.85 8.43
C HIS A 379 -8.22 0.51 8.50
N VAL A 380 -7.35 0.83 7.54
CA VAL A 380 -6.64 2.12 7.50
C VAL A 380 -7.19 3.07 6.43
N VAL A 381 -7.19 2.66 5.15
CA VAL A 381 -7.47 3.58 4.03
C VAL A 381 -8.94 3.49 3.57
N ASP A 382 -9.29 2.64 2.60
CA ASP A 382 -10.66 2.52 2.07
C ASP A 382 -11.40 1.24 2.50
N LEU A 383 -12.46 1.36 3.31
CA LEU A 383 -13.34 0.24 3.69
C LEU A 383 -14.76 0.44 3.14
N SER A 384 -15.24 -0.53 2.37
CA SER A 384 -16.65 -0.63 1.95
C SER A 384 -17.30 -1.87 2.56
N LEU A 385 -18.23 -1.66 3.48
CA LEU A 385 -18.88 -2.73 4.24
C LEU A 385 -20.39 -2.75 4.01
N ARG A 386 -20.93 -3.94 3.69
CA ARG A 386 -22.37 -4.23 3.75
C ARG A 386 -22.66 -5.23 4.86
N GLY A 387 -23.52 -4.84 5.77
CA GLY A 387 -23.89 -5.60 6.96
C GLY A 387 -24.56 -6.94 6.67
N PRO A 388 -24.61 -7.81 7.69
CA PRO A 388 -25.33 -9.08 7.64
C PRO A 388 -26.86 -8.90 7.69
N GLU A 389 -27.63 -9.93 7.35
CA GLU A 389 -29.08 -9.93 7.60
C GLU A 389 -29.37 -10.00 9.11
N ARG A 390 -28.62 -10.83 9.85
CA ARG A 390 -28.67 -10.89 11.32
C ARG A 390 -27.28 -10.97 11.95
N GLY A 391 -26.92 -9.95 12.71
CA GLY A 391 -25.62 -9.83 13.40
C GLY A 391 -25.21 -8.37 13.54
N GLY A 392 -24.34 -8.08 14.51
CA GLY A 392 -23.77 -6.74 14.69
C GLY A 392 -22.64 -6.45 13.71
N ILE A 393 -22.26 -5.17 13.62
CA ILE A 393 -21.04 -4.74 12.95
C ILE A 393 -20.21 -3.95 13.95
N GLU A 394 -18.94 -4.32 14.10
CA GLU A 394 -17.94 -3.58 14.85
C GLU A 394 -16.83 -3.18 13.86
N ALA A 395 -16.57 -1.87 13.73
CA ALA A 395 -15.59 -1.36 12.77
C ALA A 395 -14.70 -0.27 13.38
N VAL A 396 -13.38 -0.42 13.22
CA VAL A 396 -12.38 0.60 13.57
C VAL A 396 -11.63 1.01 12.32
N HIS A 397 -11.60 2.32 12.04
CA HIS A 397 -11.03 2.80 10.79
C HIS A 397 -10.47 4.23 10.86
N VAL A 398 -9.58 4.59 9.92
CA VAL A 398 -8.84 5.86 9.93
C VAL A 398 -9.30 6.85 8.85
N VAL A 399 -9.24 6.49 7.57
CA VAL A 399 -9.41 7.45 6.44
C VAL A 399 -10.83 7.45 5.84
N ASP A 400 -11.18 6.59 4.87
CA ASP A 400 -12.52 6.52 4.27
C ASP A 400 -13.32 5.22 4.59
N LEU A 401 -14.49 5.35 5.24
CA LEU A 401 -15.42 4.23 5.49
C LEU A 401 -16.81 4.50 4.90
N SER A 402 -17.28 3.57 4.06
CA SER A 402 -18.68 3.49 3.64
C SER A 402 -19.36 2.25 4.19
N LEU A 403 -20.33 2.45 5.08
CA LEU A 403 -20.99 1.37 5.79
C LEU A 403 -22.50 1.37 5.53
N ARG A 404 -23.03 0.19 5.18
CA ARG A 404 -24.48 -0.09 5.23
C ARG A 404 -24.77 -1.09 6.32
N GLY A 405 -25.63 -0.70 7.25
CA GLY A 405 -26.01 -1.47 8.42
C GLY A 405 -26.70 -2.80 8.12
N PRO A 406 -26.84 -3.66 9.13
CA PRO A 406 -27.56 -4.92 9.02
C PRO A 406 -29.08 -4.73 8.97
N GLU A 407 -29.83 -5.75 8.55
CA GLU A 407 -31.30 -5.74 8.72
C GLU A 407 -31.67 -5.85 10.21
N ARG A 408 -30.96 -6.71 10.96
CA ARG A 408 -31.11 -6.83 12.43
C ARG A 408 -29.76 -6.94 13.13
N GLY A 409 -29.45 -5.97 13.96
CA GLY A 409 -28.21 -5.91 14.74
C GLY A 409 -27.77 -4.46 14.96
N GLY A 410 -26.95 -4.23 15.98
CA GLY A 410 -26.36 -2.92 16.24
C GLY A 410 -25.16 -2.63 15.33
N ILE A 411 -24.75 -1.37 15.30
CA ILE A 411 -23.48 -0.95 14.69
C ILE A 411 -22.68 -0.19 15.75
N GLU A 412 -21.44 -0.62 15.95
CA GLU A 412 -20.44 0.08 16.76
C GLU A 412 -19.30 0.51 15.84
N ALA A 413 -19.02 1.80 15.76
CA ALA A 413 -18.00 2.32 14.86
C ALA A 413 -17.12 3.41 15.49
N VAL A 414 -15.80 3.26 15.35
CA VAL A 414 -14.82 4.27 15.73
C VAL A 414 -14.05 4.71 14.48
N HIS A 415 -14.08 6.02 14.18
CA HIS A 415 -13.37 6.57 13.02
C HIS A 415 -12.70 7.91 13.27
N VAL A 416 -11.71 8.24 12.42
CA VAL A 416 -10.94 9.48 12.54
C VAL A 416 -11.36 10.51 11.50
N VAL A 417 -11.30 10.18 10.20
CA VAL A 417 -11.47 11.15 9.12
C VAL A 417 -12.89 11.13 8.56
N ASP A 418 -13.21 10.27 7.58
CA ASP A 418 -14.49 10.31 6.87
C ASP A 418 -15.31 9.02 7.07
N LEU A 419 -16.54 9.16 7.59
CA LEU A 419 -17.52 8.07 7.64
C LEU A 419 -18.85 8.46 6.97
N SER A 420 -19.30 7.62 6.04
CA SER A 420 -20.67 7.61 5.56
C SER A 420 -21.40 6.34 6.02
N LEU A 421 -22.35 6.51 6.94
CA LEU A 421 -23.07 5.40 7.57
C LEU A 421 -24.57 5.45 7.26
N ARG A 422 -25.11 4.31 6.84
CA ARG A 422 -26.55 4.05 6.83
C ARG A 422 -26.89 3.02 7.89
N GLY A 423 -27.76 3.41 8.81
CA GLY A 423 -28.19 2.62 9.95
C GLY A 423 -28.92 1.32 9.60
N PRO A 424 -29.10 0.44 10.60
CA PRO A 424 -29.84 -0.80 10.43
C PRO A 424 -31.35 -0.59 10.31
N GLU A 425 -32.09 -1.58 9.80
CA GLU A 425 -33.56 -1.55 9.90
C GLU A 425 -34.01 -1.71 11.37
N ARG A 426 -33.36 -2.60 12.13
CA ARG A 426 -33.58 -2.75 13.57
C ARG A 426 -32.28 -2.93 14.34
N GLY A 427 -31.98 -1.99 15.22
CA GLY A 427 -30.78 -1.97 16.06
C GLY A 427 -30.33 -0.55 16.37
N GLY A 428 -29.53 -0.38 17.41
CA GLY A 428 -28.92 0.91 17.75
C GLY A 428 -27.69 1.20 16.91
N ILE A 429 -27.25 2.45 16.93
CA ILE A 429 -25.95 2.86 16.40
C ILE A 429 -25.18 3.56 17.51
N GLU A 430 -23.96 3.11 17.76
CA GLU A 430 -23.00 3.75 18.66
C GLU A 430 -21.79 4.18 17.82
N ALA A 431 -21.48 5.48 17.80
CA ALA A 431 -20.42 6.01 16.96
C ALA A 431 -19.55 7.05 17.68
N VAL A 432 -18.23 6.88 17.60
CA VAL A 432 -17.24 7.84 18.10
C VAL A 432 -16.41 8.37 16.93
N HIS A 433 -16.30 9.70 16.81
CA HIS A 433 -15.56 10.30 15.70
C HIS A 433 -14.87 11.63 15.96
N VAL A 434 -13.91 11.94 15.08
CA VAL A 434 -13.08 13.14 15.19
C VAL A 434 -13.46 14.17 14.13
N VAL A 435 -13.37 13.86 12.84
CA VAL A 435 -13.49 14.85 11.76
C VAL A 435 -14.89 14.88 11.16
N ASP A 436 -15.20 14.06 10.14
CA ASP A 436 -16.46 14.17 9.38
C ASP A 436 -17.32 12.90 9.45
N LEU A 437 -18.54 13.02 9.99
CA LEU A 437 -19.54 11.94 9.94
C LEU A 437 -20.82 12.38 9.22
N SER A 438 -21.23 11.60 8.23
CA SER A 438 -22.59 11.64 7.66
C SER A 438 -23.36 10.38 8.04
N LEU A 439 -24.35 10.54 8.92
CA LEU A 439 -25.12 9.42 9.47
C LEU A 439 -26.60 9.52 9.10
N ARG A 440 -27.15 8.41 8.60
CA ARG A 440 -28.60 8.16 8.52
C ARG A 440 -29.00 7.11 9.54
N GLY A 441 -29.89 7.50 10.45
CA GLY A 441 -30.36 6.68 11.55
C GLY A 441 -31.11 5.42 11.13
N PRO A 442 -31.35 4.51 12.10
CA PRO A 442 -32.10 3.28 11.87
C PRO A 442 -33.60 3.54 11.68
N GLU A 443 -34.33 2.58 11.11
CA GLU A 443 -35.81 2.64 11.13
C GLU A 443 -36.32 2.44 12.57
N ARG A 444 -35.71 1.53 13.34
CA ARG A 444 -36.01 1.33 14.76
C ARG A 444 -34.75 1.10 15.59
N GLY A 445 -34.50 2.00 16.53
CA GLY A 445 -33.34 1.95 17.43
C GLY A 445 -32.87 3.35 17.79
N GLY A 446 -32.10 3.46 18.88
CA GLY A 446 -31.48 4.73 19.29
C GLY A 446 -30.20 5.02 18.50
N ILE A 447 -29.75 6.26 18.58
CA ILE A 447 -28.41 6.66 18.13
C ILE A 447 -27.69 7.31 19.30
N GLU A 448 -26.50 6.81 19.60
CA GLU A 448 -25.57 7.41 20.55
C GLU A 448 -24.32 7.84 19.78
N ALA A 449 -23.98 9.13 19.82
CA ALA A 449 -22.87 9.68 19.05
C ALA A 449 -22.02 10.67 19.85
N VAL A 450 -20.71 10.48 19.82
CA VAL A 450 -19.72 11.41 20.39
C VAL A 450 -18.84 11.95 19.27
N HIS A 451 -18.71 13.28 19.20
CA HIS A 451 -17.92 13.91 18.13
C HIS A 451 -17.19 15.20 18.47
N VAL A 452 -16.17 15.51 17.66
CA VAL A 452 -15.33 16.68 17.84
C VAL A 452 -15.64 17.76 16.80
N VAL A 453 -15.50 17.47 15.50
CA VAL A 453 -15.55 18.51 14.46
C VAL A 453 -16.94 18.58 13.79
N ASP A 454 -17.22 17.81 12.73
CA ASP A 454 -18.43 17.98 11.93
C ASP A 454 -19.32 16.72 11.93
N LEU A 455 -20.57 16.85 12.41
CA LEU A 455 -21.58 15.80 12.29
C LEU A 455 -22.82 16.28 11.52
N SER A 456 -23.19 15.52 10.48
CA SER A 456 -24.49 15.62 9.83
C SER A 456 -25.33 14.37 10.12
N LEU A 457 -26.35 14.53 10.98
CA LEU A 457 -27.17 13.42 11.44
C LEU A 457 -28.64 13.55 11.01
N ARG A 458 -29.18 12.47 10.45
CA ARG A 458 -30.62 12.26 10.30
C ARG A 458 -31.09 11.19 11.26
N GLY A 459 -32.00 11.56 12.15
CA GLY A 459 -32.54 10.72 13.20
C GLY A 459 -33.30 9.49 12.72
N PRO A 460 -33.59 8.56 13.64
CA PRO A 460 -34.36 7.36 13.35
C PRO A 460 -35.84 7.65 13.09
N GLU A 461 -36.57 6.72 12.45
CA GLU A 461 -38.03 6.83 12.41
C GLU A 461 -38.62 6.61 13.81
N ARG A 462 -38.08 5.64 14.57
CA ARG A 462 -38.45 5.40 15.97
C ARG A 462 -37.23 5.13 16.84
N GLY A 463 -36.99 5.99 17.82
CA GLY A 463 -35.88 5.89 18.77
C GLY A 463 -35.40 7.26 19.21
N GLY A 464 -34.67 7.32 20.32
CA GLY A 464 -34.05 8.55 20.79
C GLY A 464 -32.73 8.85 20.08
N ILE A 465 -32.24 10.07 20.22
CA ILE A 465 -30.89 10.45 19.85
C ILE A 465 -30.21 11.05 21.08
N GLU A 466 -29.04 10.52 21.42
CA GLU A 466 -28.15 11.06 22.44
C GLU A 466 -26.85 11.49 21.75
N ALA A 467 -26.51 12.78 21.83
CA ALA A 467 -25.36 13.33 21.13
C ALA A 467 -24.52 14.27 22.01
N VAL A 468 -23.20 14.04 22.04
CA VAL A 468 -22.23 14.93 22.69
C VAL A 468 -21.28 15.49 21.64
N HIS A 469 -21.10 16.82 21.62
CA HIS A 469 -20.26 17.47 20.62
C HIS A 469 -19.52 18.73 21.02
N VAL A 470 -18.48 19.04 20.26
CA VAL A 470 -17.62 20.20 20.50
C VAL A 470 -17.85 21.31 19.49
N VAL A 471 -17.66 21.06 18.18
CA VAL A 471 -17.64 22.13 17.16
C VAL A 471 -19.00 22.25 16.44
N ASP A 472 -19.24 21.53 15.35
CA ASP A 472 -20.42 21.75 14.49
C ASP A 472 -21.33 20.51 14.41
N LEU A 473 -22.59 20.65 14.82
CA LEU A 473 -23.63 19.63 14.62
C LEU A 473 -24.81 20.17 13.82
N SER A 474 -25.15 19.48 12.73
CA SER A 474 -26.44 19.63 12.03
C SER A 474 -27.29 18.38 12.23
N LEU A 475 -28.33 18.50 13.07
CA LEU A 475 -29.20 17.39 13.44
C LEU A 475 -30.63 17.57 12.93
N ARG A 476 -31.17 16.52 12.32
CA ARG A 476 -32.62 16.35 12.09
C ARG A 476 -33.15 15.25 13.01
N GLY A 477 -34.10 15.62 13.86
CA GLY A 477 -34.69 14.76 14.86
C GLY A 477 -35.47 13.56 14.31
N PRO A 478 -35.82 12.62 15.20
CA PRO A 478 -36.60 11.44 14.82
C PRO A 478 -38.07 11.77 14.52
N GLU A 479 -38.78 10.89 13.82
CA GLU A 479 -40.24 11.03 13.72
C GLU A 479 -40.90 10.78 15.09
N ARG A 480 -40.41 9.78 15.84
CA ARG A 480 -40.85 9.50 17.21
C ARG A 480 -39.68 9.16 18.13
N GLY A 481 -39.48 9.99 19.15
CA GLY A 481 -38.42 9.83 20.15
C GLY A 481 -37.92 11.19 20.64
N GLY A 482 -37.23 11.19 21.77
CA GLY A 482 -36.61 12.39 22.32
C GLY A 482 -35.24 12.67 21.68
N ILE A 483 -34.74 13.89 21.87
CA ILE A 483 -33.36 14.25 21.57
C ILE A 483 -32.74 14.79 22.85
N GLU A 484 -31.59 14.22 23.23
CA GLU A 484 -30.74 14.71 24.30
C GLU A 484 -29.40 15.13 23.69
N ALA A 485 -29.04 16.40 23.84
CA ALA A 485 -27.84 16.95 23.21
C ALA A 485 -27.03 17.85 24.15
N VAL A 486 -25.72 17.60 24.23
CA VAL A 486 -24.77 18.45 24.96
C VAL A 486 -23.75 19.03 23.98
N HIS A 487 -23.55 20.35 24.00
CA HIS A 487 -22.66 21.02 23.05
C HIS A 487 -21.91 22.25 23.53
N VAL A 488 -20.84 22.57 22.81
CA VAL A 488 -19.96 23.70 23.14
C VAL A 488 -20.13 24.85 22.15
N VAL A 489 -19.87 24.64 20.86
CA VAL A 489 -19.78 25.73 19.87
C VAL A 489 -21.10 25.91 19.10
N ASP A 490 -21.32 25.21 17.97
CA ASP A 490 -22.44 25.48 17.07
C ASP A 490 -23.36 24.26 16.91
N LEU A 491 -24.65 24.43 17.25
CA LEU A 491 -25.69 23.42 16.96
C LEU A 491 -26.82 24.00 16.11
N SER A 492 -27.12 23.31 15.01
CA SER A 492 -28.35 23.50 14.23
C SER A 492 -29.26 22.28 14.39
N LEU A 493 -30.36 22.44 15.12
CA LEU A 493 -31.26 21.33 15.45
C LEU A 493 -32.67 21.56 14.90
N ARG A 494 -33.19 20.55 14.21
CA ARG A 494 -34.63 20.41 13.92
C ARG A 494 -35.21 19.31 14.78
N GLY A 495 -36.18 19.66 15.62
CA GLY A 495 -36.83 18.79 16.57
C GLY A 495 -37.62 17.64 15.96
N PRO A 496 -38.03 16.67 16.78
CA PRO A 496 -38.82 15.53 16.35
C PRO A 496 -40.26 15.90 16.00
N GLU A 497 -40.96 15.05 15.24
CA GLU A 497 -42.42 15.23 15.07
C GLU A 497 -43.15 14.96 16.40
N ARG A 498 -42.72 13.92 17.14
CA ARG A 498 -43.23 13.62 18.48
C ARG A 498 -42.11 13.22 19.44
N GLY A 499 -41.93 14.01 20.49
CA GLY A 499 -40.92 13.81 21.52
C GLY A 499 -40.43 15.14 22.07
N GLY A 500 -39.77 15.09 23.24
CA GLY A 500 -39.14 16.26 23.85
C GLY A 500 -37.75 16.53 23.26
N ILE A 501 -37.24 17.73 23.51
CA ILE A 501 -35.82 18.06 23.29
C ILE A 501 -35.25 18.54 24.62
N GLU A 502 -34.15 17.94 25.02
CA GLU A 502 -33.33 18.37 26.16
C GLU A 502 -31.95 18.78 25.62
N ALA A 503 -31.57 20.04 25.82
CA ALA A 503 -30.33 20.58 25.26
C ALA A 503 -29.55 21.44 26.26
N VAL A 504 -28.26 21.17 26.40
CA VAL A 504 -27.33 21.99 27.20
C VAL A 504 -26.26 22.57 26.28
N HIS A 505 -26.03 23.88 26.36
CA HIS A 505 -25.07 24.55 25.48
C HIS A 505 -24.33 25.77 26.03
N VAL A 506 -23.22 26.10 25.37
CA VAL A 506 -22.35 27.21 25.77
C VAL A 506 -22.44 28.38 24.80
N VAL A 507 -22.13 28.21 23.51
CA VAL A 507 -21.97 29.32 22.56
C VAL A 507 -23.24 29.55 21.74
N ASP A 508 -23.41 28.90 20.58
CA ASP A 508 -24.48 29.21 19.63
C ASP A 508 -25.43 28.02 19.39
N LEU A 509 -26.72 28.19 19.69
CA LEU A 509 -27.77 27.23 19.33
C LEU A 509 -28.84 27.86 18.44
N SER A 510 -29.10 27.23 17.30
CA SER A 510 -30.30 27.47 16.48
C SER A 510 -31.23 26.26 16.53
N LEU A 511 -32.32 26.37 17.28
CA LEU A 511 -33.26 25.28 17.49
C LEU A 511 -34.63 25.55 16.88
N ARG A 512 -35.16 24.57 16.14
CA ARG A 512 -36.56 24.51 15.74
C ARG A 512 -37.25 23.38 16.50
N GLY A 513 -38.23 23.74 17.32
CA GLY A 513 -38.94 22.84 18.23
C GLY A 513 -39.74 21.72 17.56
N PRO A 514 -40.21 20.75 18.35
CA PRO A 514 -41.00 19.63 17.86
C PRO A 514 -42.43 20.04 17.47
N GLU A 515 -43.11 19.23 16.66
CA GLU A 515 -44.55 19.45 16.42
C GLU A 515 -45.36 19.16 17.70
N ARG A 516 -44.98 18.10 18.44
CA ARG A 516 -45.57 17.77 19.75
C ARG A 516 -44.50 17.32 20.74
N GLY A 517 -44.36 18.08 21.82
CA GLY A 517 -43.39 17.82 22.90
C GLY A 517 -42.90 19.12 23.52
N GLY A 518 -42.30 19.03 24.71
CA GLY A 518 -41.66 20.16 25.37
C GLY A 518 -40.25 20.40 24.87
N ILE A 519 -39.71 21.58 25.17
CA ILE A 519 -38.28 21.88 25.02
C ILE A 519 -37.76 22.31 26.38
N GLU A 520 -36.70 21.66 26.83
CA GLU A 520 -35.92 22.05 28.00
C GLU A 520 -34.51 22.44 27.53
N ALA A 521 -34.12 23.69 27.77
CA ALA A 521 -32.85 24.22 27.29
C ALA A 521 -32.11 25.04 28.35
N VAL A 522 -30.82 24.75 28.53
CA VAL A 522 -29.91 25.53 29.38
C VAL A 522 -28.79 26.12 28.53
N HIS A 523 -28.55 27.44 28.64
CA HIS A 523 -27.55 28.12 27.82
C HIS A 523 -26.82 29.30 28.44
N VAL A 524 -25.66 29.62 27.85
CA VAL A 524 -24.79 30.70 28.33
C VAL A 524 -24.80 31.90 27.39
N VAL A 525 -24.44 31.76 26.12
CA VAL A 525 -24.22 32.89 25.21
C VAL A 525 -25.44 33.18 24.34
N ASP A 526 -25.58 32.56 23.16
CA ASP A 526 -26.60 32.91 22.17
C ASP A 526 -27.56 31.74 21.87
N LEU A 527 -28.86 31.93 22.11
CA LEU A 527 -29.90 30.99 21.68
C LEU A 527 -30.92 31.65 20.75
N SER A 528 -31.14 31.04 19.59
CA SER A 528 -32.24 31.33 18.68
C SER A 528 -33.21 30.15 18.64
N LEU A 529 -34.37 30.30 19.29
CA LEU A 529 -35.33 29.22 19.47
C LEU A 529 -36.68 29.53 18.81
N ARG A 530 -37.18 28.57 18.03
CA ARG A 530 -38.59 28.51 17.60
C ARG A 530 -39.30 27.40 18.35
N GLY A 531 -40.31 27.77 19.13
CA GLY A 531 -41.09 26.88 19.98
C GLY A 531 -41.87 25.79 19.23
N PRO A 532 -42.40 24.81 19.98
CA PRO A 532 -43.20 23.74 19.42
C PRO A 532 -44.59 24.19 18.98
N GLU A 533 -45.24 23.43 18.11
CA GLU A 533 -46.67 23.69 17.80
C GLU A 533 -47.56 23.37 19.02
N ARG A 534 -47.24 22.30 19.76
CA ARG A 534 -47.89 21.95 21.03
C ARG A 534 -46.89 21.45 22.07
N GLY A 535 -46.75 22.18 23.16
CA GLY A 535 -45.84 21.88 24.26
C GLY A 535 -45.36 23.14 24.96
N GLY A 536 -44.78 22.97 26.15
CA GLY A 536 -44.15 24.08 26.88
C GLY A 536 -42.71 24.30 26.45
N ILE A 537 -42.16 25.46 26.81
CA ILE A 537 -40.72 25.74 26.74
C ILE A 537 -40.26 26.09 28.14
N GLU A 538 -39.24 25.40 28.61
CA GLU A 538 -38.51 25.72 29.84
C GLU A 538 -37.08 26.08 29.45
N ALA A 539 -36.67 27.32 29.74
CA ALA A 539 -35.36 27.83 29.32
C ALA A 539 -34.64 28.61 30.42
N VAL A 540 -33.36 28.30 30.65
CA VAL A 540 -32.49 29.05 31.56
C VAL A 540 -31.34 29.66 30.75
N HIS A 541 -31.09 30.97 30.90
CA HIS A 541 -30.07 31.66 30.14
C HIS A 541 -29.33 32.82 30.81
N VAL A 542 -28.15 33.12 30.29
CA VAL A 542 -27.27 34.17 30.82
C VAL A 542 -27.22 35.40 29.91
N VAL A 543 -26.79 35.27 28.65
CA VAL A 543 -26.52 36.43 27.78
C VAL A 543 -27.71 36.76 26.86
N ASP A 544 -27.78 36.21 25.65
CA ASP A 544 -28.77 36.62 24.63
C ASP A 544 -29.75 35.48 24.29
N LEU A 545 -31.05 35.70 24.50
CA LEU A 545 -32.11 34.80 24.01
C LEU A 545 -33.05 35.49 23.02
N SER A 546 -33.17 34.90 21.83
CA SER A 546 -34.21 35.23 20.84
C SER A 546 -35.20 34.07 20.73
N LEU A 547 -36.38 34.25 21.32
CA LEU A 547 -37.39 33.19 21.43
C LEU A 547 -38.69 33.53 20.70
N ARG A 548 -39.18 32.59 19.89
CA ARG A 548 -40.55 32.57 19.39
C ARG A 548 -41.33 31.47 20.10
N GLY A 549 -42.34 31.84 20.85
CA GLY A 549 -43.15 30.96 21.67
C GLY A 549 -43.95 29.90 20.90
N PRO A 550 -44.52 28.92 21.61
CA PRO A 550 -45.32 27.87 21.00
C PRO A 550 -46.69 28.38 20.52
N GLU A 551 -47.32 27.66 19.58
CA GLU A 551 -48.71 27.98 19.21
C GLU A 551 -49.68 27.64 20.36
N ARG A 552 -49.43 26.55 21.09
CA ARG A 552 -50.16 26.17 22.32
C ARG A 552 -49.23 25.62 23.40
N GLY A 553 -49.14 26.33 24.51
CA GLY A 553 -48.32 25.95 25.66
C GLY A 553 -47.84 27.18 26.44
N GLY A 554 -47.27 26.96 27.61
CA GLY A 554 -46.64 28.01 28.42
C GLY A 554 -45.16 28.21 28.08
N ILE A 555 -44.61 29.33 28.49
CA ILE A 555 -43.16 29.58 28.49
C ILE A 555 -42.75 29.87 29.93
N GLU A 556 -41.80 29.11 30.44
CA GLU A 556 -41.12 29.40 31.70
C GLU A 556 -39.66 29.73 31.38
N ALA A 557 -39.21 30.94 31.72
CA ALA A 557 -37.84 31.33 31.43
C ALA A 557 -37.17 32.15 32.55
N VAL A 558 -35.93 31.80 32.85
CA VAL A 558 -35.06 32.51 33.81
C VAL A 558 -33.89 33.13 33.05
N HIS A 559 -33.64 34.44 33.25
CA HIS A 559 -32.66 35.17 32.45
C HIS A 559 -31.91 36.29 33.16
N VAL A 560 -30.72 36.63 32.64
CA VAL A 560 -29.79 37.58 33.27
C VAL A 560 -29.56 38.86 32.46
N VAL A 561 -29.29 38.81 31.14
CA VAL A 561 -28.81 39.99 30.38
C VAL A 561 -29.77 40.49 29.29
N ASP A 562 -30.11 39.73 28.25
CA ASP A 562 -30.93 40.25 27.14
C ASP A 562 -31.94 39.19 26.65
N LEU A 563 -33.24 39.52 26.70
CA LEU A 563 -34.32 38.68 26.18
C LEU A 563 -35.17 39.40 25.13
N SER A 564 -35.26 38.79 23.95
CA SER A 564 -36.19 39.14 22.89
C SER A 564 -37.22 38.02 22.71
N LEU A 565 -38.42 38.22 23.27
CA LEU A 565 -39.46 37.19 23.32
C LEU A 565 -40.71 37.58 22.53
N ARG A 566 -41.15 36.66 21.67
CA ARG A 566 -42.51 36.67 21.10
C ARG A 566 -43.34 35.59 21.79
N GLY A 567 -44.35 36.00 22.55
CA GLY A 567 -45.17 35.11 23.36
C GLY A 567 -45.99 34.07 22.57
N PRO A 568 -46.57 33.07 23.27
CA PRO A 568 -47.38 32.04 22.63
C PRO A 568 -48.69 32.61 22.07
N GLU A 569 -49.28 31.91 21.10
CA GLU A 569 -50.61 32.28 20.60
C GLU A 569 -51.71 31.94 21.63
N ARG A 570 -51.53 30.85 22.40
CA ARG A 570 -52.38 30.47 23.53
C ARG A 570 -51.56 29.86 24.68
N GLY A 571 -51.50 30.54 25.81
CA GLY A 571 -50.77 30.11 27.02
C GLY A 571 -50.34 31.29 27.89
N GLY A 572 -49.70 31.01 29.03
CA GLY A 572 -49.10 32.01 29.91
C GLY A 572 -47.60 32.16 29.68
N ILE A 573 -47.02 33.25 30.18
CA ILE A 573 -45.58 33.48 30.23
C ILE A 573 -45.23 33.75 31.69
N ASP A 574 -44.36 32.92 32.25
CA ASP A 574 -43.81 33.10 33.59
C ASP A 574 -42.30 33.34 33.47
N THR A 575 -41.83 34.54 33.82
CA THR A 575 -40.42 34.93 33.66
C THR A 575 -39.81 35.55 34.90
N VAL A 576 -38.55 35.22 35.18
CA VAL A 576 -37.75 35.82 36.25
C VAL A 576 -36.52 36.49 35.65
N HIS A 577 -36.26 37.76 36.04
CA HIS A 577 -35.29 38.58 35.31
C HIS A 577 -34.43 39.56 36.12
N VAL A 578 -33.19 39.82 35.64
CA VAL A 578 -32.20 40.72 36.25
C VAL A 578 -31.98 42.06 35.51
N VAL A 579 -31.85 42.17 34.16
CA VAL A 579 -31.55 43.46 33.46
C VAL A 579 -32.16 43.56 32.04
N LEU A 580 -33.10 44.50 31.76
CA LEU A 580 -33.70 44.89 30.44
C LEU A 580 -34.49 43.87 29.54
N ILE A 581 -35.74 44.21 29.14
CA ILE A 581 -36.65 43.33 28.35
C ILE A 581 -37.35 44.05 27.18
N PHE A 582 -37.60 43.31 26.08
CA PHE A 582 -38.72 43.54 25.14
C PHE A 582 -39.66 42.32 25.05
N GLU A 583 -40.82 42.40 25.69
CA GLU A 583 -41.85 41.34 25.72
C GLU A 583 -43.14 41.76 24.98
N GLY A 584 -43.76 40.81 24.27
CA GLY A 584 -45.07 41.02 23.64
C GLY A 584 -45.87 39.73 23.40
N THR A 585 -47.15 39.75 23.78
CA THR A 585 -48.14 38.66 23.61
C THR A 585 -49.15 39.01 22.52
N ARG A 586 -49.65 38.02 21.78
CA ARG A 586 -50.52 38.28 20.61
C ARG A 586 -52.03 38.23 20.89
N GLU A 587 -52.54 37.21 21.58
CA GLU A 587 -53.99 36.96 21.54
C GLU A 587 -54.66 36.62 22.88
N ARG A 588 -54.14 35.66 23.69
CA ARG A 588 -54.69 35.34 25.03
C ARG A 588 -53.65 34.68 25.95
N GLY A 589 -53.23 35.39 27.00
CA GLY A 589 -52.30 34.92 28.03
C GLY A 589 -52.10 35.98 29.11
N GLY A 590 -51.84 35.55 30.35
CA GLY A 590 -51.33 36.42 31.41
C GLY A 590 -49.79 36.41 31.39
N ILE A 591 -49.18 37.50 31.87
CA ILE A 591 -47.74 37.62 32.06
C ILE A 591 -47.50 37.80 33.56
N GLU A 592 -46.84 36.83 34.20
CA GLU A 592 -46.33 37.00 35.55
C GLU A 592 -44.80 37.14 35.47
N ALA A 593 -44.30 38.31 35.89
CA ALA A 593 -42.89 38.63 35.75
C ALA A 593 -42.33 39.32 37.01
N VAL A 594 -41.14 38.89 37.43
CA VAL A 594 -40.41 39.45 38.58
C VAL A 594 -39.10 40.08 38.08
N HIS A 595 -38.93 41.40 38.27
CA HIS A 595 -37.81 42.18 37.73
C HIS A 595 -36.97 42.88 38.80
N VAL A 596 -35.66 42.98 38.55
CA VAL A 596 -34.72 43.68 39.43
C VAL A 596 -34.33 45.07 38.91
N VAL A 597 -34.21 45.31 37.59
CA VAL A 597 -33.87 46.64 37.02
C VAL A 597 -34.54 46.87 35.64
N ASP A 598 -35.60 47.70 35.63
CA ASP A 598 -36.40 48.26 34.50
C ASP A 598 -37.07 47.32 33.47
N LEU A 599 -38.34 47.61 33.13
CA LEU A 599 -39.21 46.81 32.25
C LEU A 599 -39.88 47.66 31.14
N SER A 600 -39.86 47.17 29.88
CA SER A 600 -40.62 47.77 28.77
C SER A 600 -41.53 46.72 28.09
N LEU A 601 -42.81 46.69 28.47
CA LEU A 601 -43.84 45.82 27.88
C LEU A 601 -44.54 46.47 26.67
N ARG A 602 -44.84 45.69 25.63
CA ARG A 602 -45.78 46.10 24.57
C ARG A 602 -46.88 45.04 24.40
N GLY A 603 -48.04 45.26 25.02
CA GLY A 603 -49.23 44.41 24.89
C GLY A 603 -50.17 44.80 23.75
N SER A 604 -50.92 43.83 23.22
CA SER A 604 -52.10 44.09 22.38
C SER A 604 -53.36 44.24 23.27
N GLU A 605 -54.20 45.22 22.96
CA GLU A 605 -55.42 45.55 23.71
C GLU A 605 -56.41 44.36 23.73
N ARG A 606 -56.37 43.50 24.76
CA ARG A 606 -57.51 42.68 25.31
C ARG A 606 -57.10 41.57 26.30
N GLY A 607 -55.97 41.66 26.98
CA GLY A 607 -55.63 40.80 28.13
C GLY A 607 -55.29 41.66 29.35
N GLY A 608 -55.86 41.35 30.52
CA GLY A 608 -55.59 42.08 31.76
C GLY A 608 -54.19 41.78 32.26
N ASN A 609 -53.46 42.86 32.59
CA ASN A 609 -52.16 42.84 33.24
C ASN A 609 -52.23 42.26 34.65
#